data_AF-A0A1V4WMK0-F1
#
_entry.id   AF-A0A1V4WMK0-F1
#
_cell.length_a   1.000
_cell.length_b   1.000
_cell.length_c   1.000
_cell.angle_alpha   90.00
_cell.angle_beta   90.00
_cell.angle_gamma   90.00
#
_symmetry.space_group_name_H-M   'P 1'
#
loop_
_entity.id
_entity.type
_entity.pdbx_description
1 polymer ?
#
loop_
_entity_poly.entity_id
_entity_poly.type
_entity_poly.pdbx_seq_one_letter_code
_entity_poly.pdbx_strand_id
1 'polypeptide(L)'
;MEEDLEQLAQMSDPKRTVYVLHDPPYDTNLDLLFNGQHIGSAAVRRFIEQHQPPAVLSGHIHESPKVSGKVMDRIGDTVCVNPGQTEAILQAVMIEIPGYRLKLL
;
A
#
# COMPACT_ATOMS: atom_id res chain seq x y z
N MET A 1 -3.86 15.45 -0.98
CA MET A 1 -3.43 14.11 -0.51
C MET A 1 -3.87 13.83 0.91
N GLU A 2 -3.37 14.53 1.94
CA GLU A 2 -3.83 14.28 3.33
C GLU A 2 -5.33 14.50 3.49
N GLU A 3 -5.86 15.61 2.98
CA GLU A 3 -7.30 15.90 3.00
C GLU A 3 -8.12 14.82 2.28
N ASP A 4 -7.63 14.31 1.15
CA ASP A 4 -8.30 13.25 0.39
C ASP A 4 -8.33 11.93 1.17
N LEU A 5 -7.23 11.58 1.86
CA LEU A 5 -7.15 10.39 2.70
C LEU A 5 -8.11 10.48 3.89
N GLU A 6 -8.21 11.64 4.53
CA GLU A 6 -9.19 11.89 5.60
C GLU A 6 -10.63 11.79 5.09
N GLN A 7 -10.93 12.30 3.90
CA GLN A 7 -12.24 12.11 3.28
C GLN A 7 -12.55 10.63 3.03
N LEU A 8 -11.57 9.85 2.54
CA LEU A 8 -11.73 8.40 2.35
C LEU A 8 -12.00 7.66 3.67
N ALA A 9 -11.38 8.08 4.77
CA ALA A 9 -11.67 7.54 6.11
C ALA A 9 -13.06 7.92 6.64
N GLN A 10 -13.68 8.97 6.13
CA GLN A 10 -15.05 9.33 6.46
C GLN A 10 -16.08 8.59 5.60
N MET A 11 -15.70 8.15 4.39
CA MET A 11 -16.57 7.43 3.46
C MET A 11 -16.72 5.94 3.75
N SER A 12 -15.85 5.36 4.60
CA SER A 12 -15.87 3.94 4.97
C SER A 12 -15.26 3.73 6.35
N ASP A 13 -15.48 2.57 6.99
CA ASP A 13 -14.78 2.21 8.23
C ASP A 13 -13.35 1.76 7.90
N PRO A 14 -12.29 2.55 8.24
CA PRO A 14 -10.94 2.23 7.82
C PRO A 14 -10.46 0.86 8.29
N LYS A 15 -10.89 0.41 9.47
CA LYS A 15 -10.50 -0.89 10.04
C LYS A 15 -11.08 -2.09 9.30
N ARG A 16 -11.99 -1.84 8.35
CA ARG A 16 -12.64 -2.87 7.52
C ARG A 16 -12.47 -2.62 6.02
N THR A 17 -11.68 -1.62 5.65
CA THR A 17 -11.47 -1.19 4.27
C THR A 17 -10.05 -1.53 3.81
N VAL A 18 -9.96 -2.15 2.64
CA VAL A 18 -8.70 -2.23 1.89
C VAL A 18 -8.59 -0.97 1.05
N TYR A 19 -7.53 -0.19 1.27
CA TYR A 19 -7.29 1.02 0.49
C TYR A 19 -6.36 0.72 -0.68
N VAL A 20 -6.67 1.29 -1.84
CA VAL A 20 -5.80 1.28 -3.02
C VAL A 20 -5.35 2.70 -3.26
N LEU A 21 -4.07 2.98 -3.03
CA LEU A 21 -3.48 4.31 -3.08
C LEU A 21 -2.34 4.31 -4.08
N HIS A 22 -2.14 5.39 -4.83
CA HIS A 22 -1.08 5.42 -5.84
C HIS A 22 0.32 5.29 -5.21
N ASP A 23 0.60 6.09 -4.18
CA ASP A 23 1.91 6.13 -3.52
C ASP A 23 2.05 5.09 -2.41
N PRO A 24 3.21 4.41 -2.28
CA PRO A 24 3.51 3.56 -1.14
C PRO A 24 3.82 4.41 0.10
N PRO A 25 3.64 3.85 1.32
CA PRO A 25 4.02 4.54 2.55
C PRO A 25 5.53 4.81 2.61
N TYR A 26 5.88 6.00 3.09
CA TYR A 26 7.27 6.42 3.29
C TYR A 26 8.02 5.53 4.27
N ASP A 27 9.32 5.32 4.00
CA ASP A 27 10.26 4.61 4.89
C ASP A 27 9.81 3.16 5.12
N THR A 28 9.58 2.45 4.02
CA THR A 28 9.27 1.02 3.97
C THR A 28 10.11 0.32 2.91
N ASN A 29 10.04 -1.01 2.84
CA ASN A 29 10.66 -1.75 1.75
C ASN A 29 9.95 -1.56 0.40
N LEU A 30 8.91 -0.73 0.34
CA LEU A 30 8.02 -0.53 -0.82
C LEU A 30 8.23 0.81 -1.54
N ASP A 31 9.11 1.67 -1.02
CA ASP A 31 9.34 3.02 -1.54
C ASP A 31 10.81 3.35 -1.83
N LEU A 32 11.63 2.32 -2.08
CA LEU A 32 13.06 2.45 -2.36
C LEU A 32 13.36 2.64 -3.85
N LEU A 33 14.16 3.66 -4.15
CA LEU A 33 14.84 3.81 -5.44
C LEU A 33 16.11 2.95 -5.50
N PHE A 34 16.68 2.78 -6.70
CA PHE A 34 17.94 2.03 -6.90
C PHE A 34 19.13 2.53 -6.08
N ASN A 35 19.12 3.80 -5.68
CA ASN A 35 20.16 4.39 -4.84
C ASN A 35 19.89 4.23 -3.32
N GLY A 36 18.85 3.49 -2.95
CA GLY A 36 18.46 3.24 -1.56
C GLY A 36 17.68 4.39 -0.90
N GLN A 37 17.30 5.43 -1.62
CA GLN A 37 16.49 6.51 -1.07
C GLN A 37 15.02 6.11 -0.97
N HIS A 38 14.40 6.41 0.16
CA HIS A 38 12.96 6.37 0.36
C HIS A 38 12.30 7.63 -0.21
N ILE A 39 11.34 7.45 -1.11
CA ILE A 39 10.57 8.57 -1.71
C ILE A 39 9.05 8.37 -1.61
N GLY A 40 8.60 7.47 -0.74
CA GLY A 40 7.19 7.21 -0.51
C GLY A 40 6.48 8.37 0.17
N SER A 41 5.16 8.23 0.33
CA SER A 41 4.34 9.28 0.89
C SER A 41 4.29 9.22 2.42
N ALA A 42 4.75 10.31 3.04
CA ALA A 42 4.61 10.49 4.49
C ALA A 42 3.13 10.63 4.92
N ALA A 43 2.28 11.16 4.03
CA ALA A 43 0.84 11.25 4.26
C ALA A 43 0.18 9.87 4.31
N VAL A 44 0.52 8.96 3.38
CA VAL A 44 0.04 7.57 3.42
C VAL A 44 0.51 6.87 4.70
N ARG A 45 1.78 7.05 5.08
CA ARG A 45 2.28 6.45 6.33
C ARG A 45 1.51 6.94 7.56
N ARG A 46 1.34 8.26 7.71
CA ARG A 46 0.56 8.84 8.82
C ARG A 46 -0.87 8.31 8.84
N PHE A 47 -1.52 8.26 7.67
CA PHE A 47 -2.87 7.73 7.54
C PHE A 47 -2.97 6.28 8.04
N ILE A 48 -2.00 5.42 7.67
CA ILE A 48 -1.95 4.03 8.11
C ILE A 48 -1.71 3.95 9.62
N GLU A 49 -0.75 4.70 10.16
CA GLU A 49 -0.45 4.73 11.59
C GLU A 49 -1.68 5.17 12.42
N GLN A 50 -2.45 6.14 11.92
CA GLN A 50 -3.65 6.66 12.58
C GLN A 50 -4.85 5.70 12.51
N HIS A 51 -5.12 5.13 11.33
CA HIS A 51 -6.38 4.41 11.07
C HIS A 51 -6.27 2.89 11.12
N GLN A 52 -5.06 2.35 10.95
CA GLN A 52 -4.74 0.92 10.98
C GLN A 52 -5.70 0.06 10.11
N PRO A 53 -5.81 0.33 8.78
CA PRO A 53 -6.59 -0.52 7.90
C PRO A 53 -6.01 -1.93 7.79
N PRO A 54 -6.80 -2.95 7.41
CA PRO A 54 -6.30 -4.32 7.25
C PRO A 54 -5.24 -4.43 6.15
N ALA A 55 -5.39 -3.70 5.05
CA ALA A 55 -4.40 -3.64 3.98
C ALA A 55 -4.41 -2.32 3.20
N VAL A 56 -3.24 -1.93 2.72
CA VAL A 56 -3.03 -0.86 1.73
C VAL A 56 -2.26 -1.41 0.53
N LEU A 57 -2.82 -1.21 -0.65
CA LEU A 57 -2.22 -1.60 -1.93
C LEU A 57 -1.73 -0.36 -2.64
N SER A 58 -0.50 -0.40 -3.16
CA SER A 58 0.10 0.74 -3.84
C SER A 58 0.94 0.37 -5.06
N GLY A 59 1.38 1.40 -5.77
CA GLY A 59 2.28 1.30 -6.92
C GLY A 59 3.34 2.40 -6.90
N HIS A 60 3.47 3.13 -8.01
CA HIS A 60 4.35 4.29 -8.23
C HIS A 60 5.86 4.00 -8.23
N ILE A 61 6.40 3.34 -7.22
CA ILE A 61 7.84 3.07 -7.05
C ILE A 61 8.10 1.62 -7.43
N HIS A 62 8.10 1.39 -8.74
CA HIS A 62 8.01 0.06 -9.32
C HIS A 62 9.30 -0.74 -9.17
N GLU A 63 10.44 -0.06 -9.00
CA GLU A 63 11.73 -0.67 -8.73
C GLU A 63 11.89 -1.17 -7.29
N SER A 64 11.07 -0.70 -6.35
CA SER A 64 11.28 -0.98 -4.92
C SER A 64 11.36 -2.47 -4.62
N PRO A 65 10.49 -3.35 -5.15
CA PRO A 65 10.61 -4.79 -4.89
C PRO A 65 11.89 -5.42 -5.45
N LYS A 66 12.44 -4.87 -6.53
CA LYS A 66 13.73 -5.31 -7.08
C LYS A 66 14.90 -4.86 -6.19
N VAL A 67 14.80 -3.68 -5.59
CA VAL A 67 15.83 -3.11 -4.72
C VAL A 67 15.79 -3.76 -3.33
N SER A 68 14.61 -3.88 -2.75
CA SER A 68 14.40 -4.37 -1.37
C SER A 68 14.28 -5.89 -1.27
N GLY A 69 13.99 -6.56 -2.38
CA GLY A 69 13.66 -8.00 -2.41
C GLY A 69 12.30 -8.32 -1.81
N LYS A 70 11.46 -7.32 -1.52
CA LYS A 70 10.15 -7.49 -0.86
C LYS A 70 9.05 -6.77 -1.61
N VAL A 71 7.92 -7.44 -1.77
CA VAL A 71 6.66 -6.87 -2.33
C VAL A 71 5.68 -6.45 -1.23
N MET A 72 5.98 -6.77 0.02
CA MET A 72 5.11 -6.55 1.18
C MET A 72 5.92 -5.98 2.35
N ASP A 73 5.28 -5.10 3.11
CA ASP A 73 5.76 -4.62 4.40
C ASP A 73 4.59 -4.49 5.39
N ARG A 74 4.89 -4.11 6.64
CA ARG A 74 3.88 -3.95 7.69
C ARG A 74 4.10 -2.68 8.51
N ILE A 75 3.03 -1.91 8.73
CA ILE A 75 3.02 -0.72 9.60
C ILE A 75 1.97 -0.94 10.68
N GLY A 76 2.42 -1.25 11.91
CA GLY A 76 1.53 -1.78 12.94
C GLY A 76 0.91 -3.10 12.48
N ASP A 77 -0.42 -3.18 12.47
CA ASP A 77 -1.15 -4.37 12.00
C ASP A 77 -1.41 -4.36 10.49
N THR A 78 -1.33 -3.19 9.84
CA THR A 78 -1.64 -3.00 8.42
C THR A 78 -0.62 -3.68 7.51
N VAL A 79 -1.11 -4.54 6.62
CA VAL A 79 -0.31 -5.10 5.52
C VAL A 79 -0.21 -4.09 4.37
N CYS A 80 1.00 -3.70 3.99
CA CYS A 80 1.25 -2.82 2.86
C CYS A 80 1.82 -3.63 1.70
N VAL A 81 1.36 -3.42 0.48
CA VAL A 81 1.79 -4.20 -0.69
C VAL A 81 2.06 -3.31 -1.89
N ASN A 82 3.24 -3.46 -2.48
CA ASN A 82 3.60 -2.90 -3.78
C ASN A 82 4.19 -4.04 -4.63
N PRO A 83 3.48 -4.54 -5.66
CA PRO A 83 3.95 -5.67 -6.47
C PRO A 83 5.16 -5.32 -7.33
N GLY A 84 5.42 -4.02 -7.56
CA GLY A 84 6.44 -3.56 -8.49
C GLY A 84 6.01 -3.72 -9.95
N GLN A 85 6.90 -3.33 -10.85
CA GLN A 85 6.74 -3.57 -12.27
C GLN A 85 8.09 -3.79 -12.95
N THR A 86 8.11 -4.69 -13.92
CA THR A 86 9.18 -4.78 -14.92
C THR A 86 8.57 -4.81 -16.32
N GLU A 87 9.33 -4.43 -17.34
CA GLU A 87 8.84 -4.47 -18.73
C GLU A 87 8.67 -5.90 -19.27
N ALA A 88 9.40 -6.87 -18.71
CA ALA A 88 9.51 -8.21 -19.26
C ALA A 88 8.60 -9.26 -18.60
N ILE A 89 8.24 -9.06 -17.33
CA ILE A 89 7.53 -10.06 -16.53
C ILE A 89 6.39 -9.40 -15.76
N LEU A 90 5.19 -9.98 -15.86
CA LEU A 90 4.06 -9.61 -15.02
C LEU A 90 4.41 -9.87 -13.55
N GLN A 91 4.39 -8.82 -12.75
CA GLN A 91 4.46 -8.91 -11.30
C GLN A 91 3.06 -8.70 -10.74
N ALA A 92 2.62 -9.64 -9.91
CA ALA A 92 1.30 -9.62 -9.32
C ALA A 92 1.34 -10.25 -7.93
N VAL A 93 0.42 -9.82 -7.08
CA VAL A 93 0.14 -10.41 -5.79
C VAL A 93 -1.28 -10.93 -5.79
N MET A 94 -1.50 -12.07 -5.15
CA MET A 94 -2.84 -12.60 -4.92
C MET A 94 -3.16 -12.42 -3.44
N ILE A 95 -4.30 -11.78 -3.16
CA ILE A 95 -4.76 -11.51 -1.80
C ILE A 95 -6.04 -12.30 -1.59
N GLU A 96 -5.95 -13.30 -0.72
CA GLU A 96 -7.10 -14.06 -0.27
C GLU A 96 -7.68 -13.37 0.96
N ILE A 97 -8.97 -13.03 0.90
CA ILE A 97 -9.67 -12.40 2.02
C ILE A 97 -10.77 -13.35 2.51
N PRO A 98 -10.50 -14.18 3.54
CA PRO A 98 -11.45 -15.17 4.03
C PRO A 98 -12.75 -14.52 4.52
N GLY A 99 -13.89 -15.10 4.16
CA GLY A 99 -15.20 -14.70 4.69
C GLY A 99 -15.79 -13.41 4.10
N TYR A 100 -15.13 -12.76 3.14
CA TYR A 100 -15.74 -11.64 2.42
C TYR A 100 -16.80 -12.12 1.43
N ARG A 101 -17.91 -11.38 1.35
CA ARG A 101 -18.97 -11.59 0.36
C ARG A 101 -18.89 -10.48 -0.67
N LEU A 102 -18.76 -10.85 -1.94
CA LEU A 102 -18.87 -9.90 -3.04
C LEU A 102 -20.34 -9.50 -3.19
N LYS A 103 -20.61 -8.20 -3.04
CA LYS A 103 -21.90 -7.60 -3.36
C LYS A 103 -21.69 -6.68 -4.56
N LEU A 104 -22.28 -7.04 -5.69
CA LEU A 104 -22.36 -6.14 -6.85
C LEU A 104 -23.35 -5.02 -6.49
N LEU A 105 -22.93 -3.77 -6.68
CA LEU A 105 -23.77 -2.58 -6.53
C LEU A 105 -24.49 -2.26 -7.84
#